data_AF-A0A0N4VKR3-F1
#
_entry.id   AF-A0A0N4VKR3-F1
#
_cell.length_a   1.000
_cell.length_b   1.000
_cell.length_c   1.000
_cell.angle_alpha   90.00
_cell.angle_beta   90.00
_cell.angle_gamma   90.00
#
_symmetry.space_group_name_H-M   'P 1'
#
loop_
_entity.id
_entity.type
_entity.pdbx_description
1 polymer ?
#
loop_
_entity_poly.entity_id
_entity_poly.type
_entity_poly.pdbx_seq_one_letter_code
_entity_poly.pdbx_strand_id
1 'polypeptide(L)'
;MFLGMCIGWAVRKCNCAACVSFVRCNDDEACGGLKDACQDGYCDCDIGFRSNGLRSRRHALKVFCNIEDCDPRSDLGSCYGLPCNPGICICPPEK
;
A
#
# COMPACT_ATOMS: atom_id res chain seq x y z
N MET A 1 21.24 -12.69 -19.59
CA MET A 1 19.82 -12.51 -19.25
C MET A 1 19.68 -11.10 -18.70
N PHE A 2 19.23 -10.15 -19.53
CA PHE A 2 18.97 -8.79 -19.05
C PHE A 2 17.65 -8.83 -18.28
N LEU A 3 17.71 -8.70 -16.96
CA LEU A 3 16.51 -8.53 -16.14
C LEU A 3 15.90 -7.16 -16.48
N GLY A 4 14.60 -7.12 -16.75
CA GLY A 4 13.87 -5.85 -16.80
C GLY A 4 14.03 -5.09 -15.48
N MET A 5 14.13 -3.76 -15.55
CA MET A 5 14.27 -2.89 -14.39
C MET A 5 13.04 -1.99 -14.29
N CYS A 6 12.48 -1.87 -13.08
CA CYS A 6 11.44 -0.88 -12.79
C CYS A 6 12.04 0.27 -11.99
N ILE A 7 11.80 1.50 -12.44
CA ILE A 7 12.34 2.73 -11.85
C ILE A 7 11.19 3.56 -11.30
N GLY A 8 11.38 4.15 -10.12
CA GLY A 8 10.37 4.96 -9.44
C GLY A 8 10.67 5.16 -7.96
N TRP A 9 9.83 5.94 -7.27
CA TRP A 9 9.92 6.10 -5.82
C TRP A 9 9.42 4.84 -5.11
N ALA A 10 10.28 4.24 -4.28
CA ALA A 10 9.95 3.08 -3.44
C ALA A 10 9.17 1.98 -4.18
N VAL A 11 9.59 1.66 -5.40
CA VAL A 11 8.94 0.66 -6.27
C VAL A 11 8.85 -0.68 -5.54
N ARG A 12 7.70 -1.36 -5.66
CA ARG A 12 7.38 -2.61 -4.95
C ARG A 12 7.38 -2.49 -3.42
N LYS A 13 7.23 -1.28 -2.88
CA LYS A 13 6.97 -1.08 -1.45
C LYS A 13 5.52 -0.68 -1.20
N CYS A 14 5.03 -0.89 0.01
CA CYS A 14 3.66 -0.54 0.38
C CYS A 14 3.36 0.97 0.31
N ASN A 15 2.31 1.33 -0.42
CA ASN A 15 1.87 2.72 -0.60
C ASN A 15 0.83 3.12 0.47
N CYS A 16 1.30 3.61 1.62
CA CYS A 16 0.42 4.12 2.66
C CYS A 16 -0.25 5.47 2.35
N ALA A 17 0.19 6.17 1.30
CA ALA A 17 -0.45 7.44 0.91
C ALA A 17 -1.82 7.21 0.24
N ALA A 18 -2.12 5.97 -0.15
CA ALA A 18 -3.44 5.61 -0.68
C ALA A 18 -4.55 5.74 0.37
N CYS A 19 -4.25 5.58 1.67
CA CYS A 19 -5.22 5.87 2.72
C CYS A 19 -5.16 7.33 3.16
N VAL A 20 -6.27 8.04 2.94
CA VAL A 20 -6.45 9.44 3.34
C VAL A 20 -7.55 9.52 4.39
N SER A 21 -7.20 9.93 5.60
CA SER A 21 -8.14 10.02 6.71
C SER A 21 -9.22 11.08 6.44
N PHE A 22 -10.40 10.90 7.03
CA PHE A 22 -11.55 11.80 6.96
C PHE A 22 -12.23 11.91 5.57
N VAL A 23 -11.82 11.07 4.62
CA VAL A 23 -12.56 10.86 3.36
C VAL A 23 -13.82 10.03 3.66
N ARG A 24 -14.95 10.36 3.04
CA ARG A 24 -16.18 9.54 3.15
C ARG A 24 -15.94 8.17 2.51
N CYS A 25 -16.42 7.12 3.17
CA CYS A 25 -16.29 5.75 2.70
C CYS A 25 -17.58 4.95 2.97
N ASN A 26 -17.80 3.93 2.14
CA ASN A 26 -18.79 2.88 2.39
C ASN A 26 -18.11 1.55 2.77
N ASP A 27 -16.86 1.37 2.33
CA ASP A 27 -16.01 0.20 2.52
C ASP A 27 -14.53 0.64 2.52
N ASP A 28 -13.64 -0.32 2.73
CA ASP A 28 -12.20 -0.08 2.78
C ASP A 28 -11.59 0.27 1.42
N GLU A 29 -12.23 -0.08 0.29
CA GLU A 29 -11.73 0.27 -1.04
C GLU A 29 -11.68 1.79 -1.21
N ALA A 30 -12.69 2.50 -0.71
CA ALA A 30 -12.71 3.96 -0.66
C ALA A 30 -11.58 4.57 0.20
N CYS A 31 -11.01 3.79 1.12
CA CYS A 31 -9.85 4.17 1.95
C CYS A 31 -8.51 3.71 1.36
N GLY A 32 -8.48 3.50 0.03
CA GLY A 32 -7.30 3.02 -0.68
C GLY A 32 -7.05 1.52 -0.47
N GLY A 33 -8.05 0.78 0.02
CA GLY A 33 -7.98 -0.65 0.28
C GLY A 33 -7.43 -1.03 1.66
N LEU A 34 -7.05 -0.06 2.51
CA LEU A 34 -6.55 -0.39 3.84
C LEU A 34 -7.66 -1.07 4.67
N LYS A 35 -7.46 -2.34 4.99
CA LYS A 35 -8.43 -3.14 5.71
C LYS A 35 -8.79 -2.53 7.07
N ASP A 36 -10.08 -2.55 7.40
CA ASP A 36 -10.69 -2.02 8.62
C ASP A 36 -10.49 -0.50 8.80
N ALA A 37 -10.19 0.23 7.72
CA ALA A 37 -10.01 1.68 7.77
C ALA A 37 -11.32 2.46 7.65
N CYS A 38 -12.37 1.91 7.03
CA CYS A 38 -13.65 2.60 6.95
C CYS A 38 -14.42 2.49 8.28
N GLN A 39 -14.48 3.57 9.04
CA GLN A 39 -15.09 3.64 10.37
C GLN A 39 -16.16 4.74 10.39
N ASP A 40 -17.40 4.38 10.76
CA ASP A 40 -18.52 5.32 10.86
C ASP A 40 -18.74 6.20 9.60
N GLY A 41 -18.48 5.62 8.42
CA GLY A 41 -18.63 6.31 7.12
C GLY A 41 -17.46 7.21 6.73
N TYR A 42 -16.34 7.17 7.47
CA TYR A 42 -15.12 7.91 7.16
C TYR A 42 -13.87 7.05 7.29
N CYS A 43 -12.86 7.34 6.48
CA CYS A 43 -11.58 6.65 6.58
C CYS A 43 -10.83 7.08 7.86
N ASP A 44 -10.51 6.13 8.72
CA ASP A 44 -9.53 6.25 9.80
C ASP A 44 -8.34 5.32 9.53
N CYS A 45 -7.33 5.89 8.88
CA CYS A 45 -6.10 5.16 8.57
C CYS A 45 -5.30 4.75 9.83
N ASP A 46 -5.41 5.46 10.96
CA ASP A 46 -4.71 5.06 12.18
C ASP A 46 -5.33 3.79 12.75
N ILE A 47 -6.68 3.73 12.79
CA ILE A 47 -7.41 2.51 13.14
C ILE A 47 -7.07 1.39 12.18
N GLY A 48 -7.14 1.61 10.85
CA GLY A 48 -6.79 0.58 9.87
C GLY A 48 -5.40 -0.02 10.09
N PHE A 49 -4.38 0.80 10.31
CA PHE A 49 -3.04 0.27 10.62
C PHE A 49 -2.97 -0.47 11.97
N ARG A 50 -3.73 -0.04 12.97
CA ARG A 50 -3.77 -0.69 14.30
C ARG A 50 -4.48 -2.04 14.27
N SER A 51 -5.58 -2.13 13.54
CA SER A 51 -6.32 -3.38 13.32
C SER A 51 -5.47 -4.44 12.59
N ASN A 52 -4.50 -4.00 11.79
CA ASN A 52 -3.58 -4.87 11.07
C ASN A 52 -2.21 -5.04 11.76
N GLY A 53 -2.13 -4.80 13.07
CA GLY A 53 -0.96 -5.18 13.89
C GLY A 53 0.15 -4.15 14.01
N LEU A 54 -0.01 -2.94 13.44
CA LEU A 54 0.92 -1.82 13.67
C LEU A 54 0.48 -0.97 14.88
N ARG A 55 1.39 -0.23 15.51
CA ARG A 55 1.06 0.55 16.71
C ARG A 55 0.27 1.84 16.44
N SER A 56 0.44 2.40 15.24
CA SER A 56 -0.18 3.65 14.77
C SER A 56 0.21 3.91 13.32
N ARG A 57 -0.42 4.88 12.66
CA ARG A 57 0.02 5.43 11.38
C ARG A 57 1.46 5.96 11.43
N ARG A 58 1.86 6.59 12.54
CA ARG A 58 3.26 7.03 12.74
C ARG A 58 4.25 5.87 12.84
N HIS A 59 3.83 4.76 13.44
CA HIS A 59 4.64 3.54 13.43
C HIS A 59 4.76 3.00 12.00
N ALA A 60 3.66 2.92 11.27
CA ALA A 60 3.63 2.48 9.87
C ALA A 60 4.60 3.29 8.99
N LEU A 61 4.61 4.61 9.11
CA LEU A 61 5.53 5.48 8.34
C LEU A 61 7.02 5.19 8.59
N LYS A 62 7.38 4.62 9.75
CA LYS A 62 8.77 4.34 10.12
C LYS A 62 9.24 2.94 9.75
N VAL A 63 8.33 1.98 9.65
CA VAL A 63 8.71 0.56 9.54
C VAL A 63 8.01 -0.18 8.39
N PHE A 64 7.01 0.43 7.76
CA PHE A 64 6.12 -0.24 6.81
C PHE A 64 6.00 0.52 5.50
N CYS A 65 5.53 1.76 5.57
CA CYS A 65 5.26 2.60 4.41
C CYS A 65 6.53 2.90 3.63
N ASN A 66 6.55 2.58 2.33
CA ASN A 66 7.73 2.72 1.48
C ASN A 66 8.95 1.90 1.94
N ILE A 67 8.77 0.92 2.83
CA ILE A 67 9.85 0.12 3.43
C ILE A 67 9.61 -1.37 3.19
N GLU A 68 8.43 -1.87 3.56
CA GLU A 68 8.09 -3.28 3.39
C GLU A 68 7.88 -3.62 1.92
N ASP A 69 8.52 -4.71 1.48
CA ASP A 69 8.34 -5.24 0.15
C ASP A 69 6.92 -5.79 -0.02
N CYS A 70 6.39 -5.58 -1.22
CA CYS A 70 5.12 -6.13 -1.61
C CYS A 70 5.26 -6.86 -2.95
N ASP A 71 4.48 -7.92 -3.09
CA ASP A 71 4.39 -8.64 -4.34
C ASP A 71 3.07 -8.25 -5.03
N PRO A 72 3.12 -7.46 -6.10
CA PRO A 72 1.91 -7.08 -6.83
C PRO A 72 1.23 -8.27 -7.53
N ARG A 73 1.86 -9.45 -7.54
CA ARG A 73 1.33 -10.70 -8.13
C ARG A 73 0.81 -11.69 -7.10
N SER A 74 1.00 -11.43 -5.80
CA SER A 74 0.44 -12.30 -4.77
C SER A 74 -0.98 -11.83 -4.42
N ASP A 75 -1.96 -12.68 -4.68
CA ASP A 75 -3.38 -12.46 -4.33
C ASP A 75 -3.63 -12.38 -2.81
N LEU A 76 -2.60 -12.62 -2.00
CA LEU A 76 -2.65 -12.73 -0.54
C LEU A 76 -1.97 -11.53 0.13
N GLY A 77 -2.72 -10.46 0.35
CA GLY A 77 -2.62 -9.66 1.58
C GLY A 77 -1.32 -8.88 1.85
N SER A 78 -0.44 -8.68 0.87
CA SER A 78 0.66 -7.72 1.05
C SER A 78 0.09 -6.31 1.24
N CYS A 79 0.66 -5.54 2.17
CA CYS A 79 0.26 -4.17 2.48
C CYS A 79 -1.10 -3.97 3.16
N TYR A 80 -1.71 -5.02 3.73
CA TYR A 80 -3.01 -4.93 4.42
C TYR A 80 -4.14 -4.38 3.53
N GLY A 81 -4.07 -4.70 2.23
CA GLY A 81 -5.03 -4.27 1.20
C GLY A 81 -4.65 -2.96 0.50
N LEU A 82 -3.66 -2.21 0.99
CA LEU A 82 -3.13 -1.06 0.27
C LEU A 82 -2.38 -1.48 -1.01
N PRO A 83 -2.33 -0.61 -2.03
CA PRO A 83 -1.56 -0.89 -3.23
C PRO A 83 -0.04 -0.85 -2.98
N CYS A 84 0.69 -1.54 -3.85
CA CYS A 84 2.12 -1.34 -4.04
C CYS A 84 2.39 -0.01 -4.76
N ASN A 85 3.51 0.64 -4.45
CA ASN A 85 4.00 1.74 -5.29
C ASN A 85 4.37 1.20 -6.69
N PRO A 86 3.78 1.78 -7.75
CA PRO A 86 4.12 1.40 -9.11
C PRO A 86 5.49 1.94 -9.51
N GLY A 87 6.08 1.35 -10.54
CA GLY A 87 7.27 1.87 -11.21
C GLY A 87 7.10 1.83 -12.72
N ILE A 88 7.88 2.63 -13.42
CA ILE A 88 7.99 2.54 -14.87
C ILE A 88 8.98 1.42 -15.18
N CYS A 89 8.51 0.36 -15.80
CA CYS A 89 9.33 -0.79 -16.12
C CYS A 89 9.89 -0.68 -17.55
N ILE A 90 11.21 -0.83 -17.66
CA ILE A 90 11.93 -0.87 -18.93
C ILE A 90 12.29 -2.34 -19.17
N CYS A 91 11.64 -2.93 -20.17
CA CYS A 91 11.96 -4.26 -20.66
C CYS A 91 13.00 -4.14 -21.79
N PRO A 92 14.08 -4.94 -21.79
CA PRO A 92 14.97 -5.01 -22.93
C PRO A 92 14.20 -5.51 -24.17
N PRO A 93 14.56 -5.07 -25.39
CA PRO A 93 13.93 -5.54 -26.60
C PRO A 93 14.08 -7.06 -26.73
N GLU A 94 12.98 -7.74 -27.03
CA GLU A 94 12.95 -9.17 -27.32
C GLU A 94 13.83 -9.41 -28.57
N LYS A 95 14.81 -10.32 -28.45
CA LYS A 95 15.60 -10.80 -29.60
C LYS A 95 14.94 -12.02 -30.19
#